data_AF-A0A1X7JYZ3-F1
#
_entry.id   AF-A0A1X7JYZ3-F1
#
_cell.length_a   1.000
_cell.length_b   1.000
_cell.length_c   1.000
_cell.angle_alpha   90.00
_cell.angle_beta   90.00
_cell.angle_gamma   90.00
#
_symmetry.space_group_name_H-M   'P 1'
#
loop_
_entity.id
_entity.type
_entity.pdbx_description
1 polymer ?
#
loop_
_entity_poly.entity_id
_entity_poly.type
_entity_poly.pdbx_seq_one_letter_code
_entity_poly.pdbx_strand_id
1 'polypeptide(L)'
;MGNVRLNLKISTMLYGLSLVLTLLMMLWTRGIFPEGHWLVSLLFLVVGETGIYLATLYYSMNKKKVLKQLPSQSVFATVSILYFMAVVGLILVVSLVFRASTSNYLYSHLAVLLLAAIVWTIGYWFSKYAGQQEEEASSQRRVLQRMDIKLAVLQQQMARAADEEADLLAREISRLQEKVKYSDPIVAEDLYNTDYLIMEQLQELEQCIAKFLQAPRASDASQIRHVIGAIEDELELRNRSNIQIH
;
A
#
# COMPACT_ATOMS: atom_id res chain seq x y z
N MET A 1 13.68 -6.31 16.58
CA MET A 1 14.16 -7.30 15.57
C MET A 1 14.11 -8.76 16.06
N GLY A 2 14.26 -9.04 17.38
CA GLY A 2 14.22 -10.41 17.92
C GLY A 2 12.97 -11.23 17.54
N ASN A 3 11.78 -10.63 17.62
CA ASN A 3 10.52 -11.34 17.35
C ASN A 3 10.37 -11.79 15.88
N VAL A 4 10.98 -11.11 14.91
CA VAL A 4 10.88 -11.51 13.49
C VAL A 4 11.72 -12.75 13.22
N ARG A 5 12.96 -12.78 13.73
CA ARG A 5 13.87 -13.94 13.58
C ARG A 5 13.30 -15.19 14.27
N LEU A 6 12.68 -15.03 15.43
CA LEU A 6 12.02 -16.13 16.14
C LEU A 6 10.84 -16.68 15.34
N ASN A 7 9.94 -15.82 14.84
CA ASN A 7 8.80 -16.23 14.03
C ASN A 7 9.22 -16.95 12.74
N LEU A 8 10.28 -16.47 12.07
CA LEU A 8 10.82 -17.12 10.88
C LEU A 8 11.34 -18.53 11.20
N LYS A 9 12.13 -18.69 12.28
CA LYS A 9 12.63 -20.01 12.71
C LYS A 9 11.50 -20.98 13.01
N ILE A 10 10.48 -20.54 13.74
CA ILE A 10 9.31 -21.37 14.07
C ILE A 10 8.57 -21.77 12.78
N SER A 11 8.33 -20.82 11.87
CA SER A 11 7.66 -21.10 10.60
C SER A 11 8.44 -22.10 9.73
N THR A 12 9.76 -21.96 9.62
CA THR A 12 10.62 -22.91 8.88
C THR A 12 10.63 -24.30 9.53
N MET A 13 10.66 -24.38 10.85
CA MET A 13 10.59 -25.65 11.57
C MET A 13 9.24 -26.35 11.36
N LEU A 14 8.13 -25.61 11.44
CA LEU A 14 6.79 -26.13 11.18
C LEU A 14 6.65 -26.60 9.72
N TYR A 15 7.21 -25.86 8.76
CA TYR A 15 7.23 -26.27 7.36
C TYR A 15 8.02 -27.57 7.15
N GLY A 16 9.22 -27.69 7.74
CA GLY A 16 10.00 -28.93 7.67
C GLY A 16 9.25 -30.12 8.28
N LEU A 17 8.58 -29.91 9.41
CA LEU A 17 7.76 -30.94 10.06
C LEU A 17 6.56 -31.35 9.19
N SER A 18 5.87 -30.37 8.57
CA SER A 18 4.77 -30.60 7.63
C SER A 18 5.22 -31.48 6.46
N LEU A 19 6.34 -31.14 5.82
CA LEU A 19 6.87 -31.92 4.68
C LEU A 19 7.18 -33.37 5.06
N VAL A 20 7.80 -33.59 6.22
CA VAL A 20 8.10 -34.94 6.73
C VAL A 20 6.80 -35.71 6.97
N LEU A 21 5.80 -35.06 7.58
CA LEU A 21 4.50 -35.68 7.83
C LEU A 21 3.78 -36.06 6.53
N THR A 22 3.78 -35.16 5.54
CA THR A 22 3.18 -35.40 4.22
C THR A 22 3.89 -36.51 3.47
N LEU A 23 5.23 -36.56 3.52
CA LEU A 23 6.00 -37.66 2.95
C LEU A 23 5.65 -39.00 3.61
N LEU A 24 5.64 -39.05 4.95
CA LEU A 24 5.28 -40.27 5.70
C LEU A 24 3.86 -40.73 5.39
N MET A 25 2.91 -39.80 5.31
CA MET A 25 1.51 -40.09 4.97
C MET A 25 1.39 -40.64 3.54
N MET A 26 2.10 -40.06 2.57
CA MET A 26 2.10 -40.54 1.18
C MET A 26 2.79 -41.91 1.04
N LEU A 27 3.86 -42.16 1.80
CA LEU A 27 4.51 -43.48 1.84
C LEU A 27 3.59 -44.54 2.44
N TRP A 28 2.87 -44.21 3.52
CA TRP A 28 1.94 -45.14 4.16
C TRP A 28 0.75 -45.48 3.25
N THR A 29 0.26 -44.50 2.49
CA THR A 29 -0.89 -44.67 1.58
C THR A 29 -0.53 -45.21 0.20
N ARG A 30 0.76 -45.50 -0.07
CA ARG A 30 1.25 -45.97 -1.38
C ARG A 30 0.52 -47.20 -1.92
N GLY A 31 0.12 -48.14 -1.05
CA GLY A 31 -0.58 -49.36 -1.46
C GLY A 31 -2.07 -49.19 -1.75
N ILE A 32 -2.66 -48.02 -1.45
CA ILE A 32 -4.08 -47.74 -1.61
C ILE A 32 -4.37 -47.14 -2.99
N PHE A 33 -3.41 -46.41 -3.57
CA PHE A 33 -3.58 -45.67 -4.81
C PHE A 33 -3.07 -46.42 -6.05
N PRO A 34 -3.65 -46.16 -7.23
CA PRO A 34 -3.12 -46.66 -8.51
C PRO A 34 -1.65 -46.25 -8.74
N GLU A 35 -0.93 -47.04 -9.53
CA GLU A 35 0.48 -46.79 -9.83
C GLU A 35 0.70 -45.38 -10.42
N GLY A 36 1.67 -44.66 -9.85
CA GLY A 36 2.01 -43.29 -10.24
C GLY A 36 1.17 -42.18 -9.59
N HIS A 37 -0.06 -42.45 -9.13
CA HIS A 37 -0.90 -41.42 -8.49
C HIS A 37 -0.26 -40.87 -7.22
N TRP A 38 0.37 -41.72 -6.42
CA TRP A 38 1.03 -41.32 -5.17
C TRP A 38 2.14 -40.27 -5.40
N LEU A 39 2.91 -40.41 -6.48
CA LEU A 39 4.03 -39.51 -6.79
C LEU A 39 3.52 -38.16 -7.30
N VAL A 40 2.48 -38.17 -8.14
CA VAL A 40 1.80 -36.94 -8.58
C VAL A 40 1.19 -36.22 -7.37
N SER A 41 0.44 -36.92 -6.52
CA SER A 41 -0.15 -36.33 -5.30
C SER A 41 0.91 -35.69 -4.41
N LEU A 42 2.02 -36.41 -4.15
CA LEU A 42 3.12 -35.91 -3.35
C LEU A 42 3.70 -34.61 -3.93
N LEU A 43 3.95 -34.56 -5.24
CA LEU A 43 4.50 -33.38 -5.90
C LEU A 43 3.59 -32.16 -5.72
N PHE A 44 2.29 -32.29 -6.02
CA PHE A 44 1.36 -31.17 -5.96
C PHE A 44 1.04 -30.73 -4.53
N LEU A 45 1.04 -31.65 -3.56
CA LEU A 45 0.94 -31.33 -2.13
C LEU A 45 2.16 -30.54 -1.65
N VAL A 46 3.37 -30.99 -1.99
CA VAL A 46 4.61 -30.26 -1.66
C VAL A 46 4.57 -28.86 -2.23
N VAL A 47 4.15 -28.69 -3.50
CA VAL A 47 3.98 -27.36 -4.11
C VAL A 47 2.99 -26.50 -3.32
N GLY A 48 1.87 -27.07 -2.85
CA GLY A 48 0.88 -26.36 -2.04
C GLY A 48 1.41 -25.93 -0.68
N GLU A 49 2.10 -26.83 0.03
CA GLU A 49 2.75 -26.53 1.31
C GLU A 49 3.84 -25.48 1.16
N THR A 50 4.67 -25.59 0.11
CA THR A 50 5.68 -24.58 -0.21
C THR A 50 5.01 -23.24 -0.49
N GLY A 51 3.89 -23.20 -1.21
CA GLY A 51 3.13 -21.98 -1.45
C GLY A 51 2.64 -21.30 -0.17
N ILE A 52 2.05 -22.06 0.77
CA ILE A 52 1.60 -21.57 2.09
C ILE A 52 2.79 -21.06 2.90
N TYR A 53 3.91 -21.78 2.90
CA TYR A 53 5.12 -21.37 3.58
C TYR A 53 5.68 -20.06 3.01
N LEU A 54 5.76 -19.93 1.68
CA LEU A 54 6.21 -18.71 1.00
C LEU A 54 5.29 -17.52 1.32
N ALA A 55 3.97 -17.71 1.35
CA ALA A 55 3.02 -16.67 1.75
C ALA A 55 3.26 -16.23 3.22
N THR A 56 3.54 -17.18 4.11
CA THR A 56 3.84 -16.91 5.53
C THR A 56 5.17 -16.18 5.72
N LEU A 57 6.20 -16.56 4.95
CA LEU A 57 7.49 -15.86 4.92
C LEU A 57 7.31 -14.42 4.43
N TYR A 58 6.59 -14.26 3.31
CA TYR A 58 6.32 -12.95 2.72
C TYR A 58 5.62 -12.03 3.73
N TYR A 59 4.58 -12.53 4.41
CA TYR A 59 3.89 -11.80 5.49
C TYR A 59 4.83 -11.44 6.64
N SER A 60 5.67 -12.38 7.07
CA SER A 60 6.61 -12.19 8.18
C SER A 60 7.71 -11.17 7.89
N MET A 61 8.20 -11.13 6.65
CA MET A 61 9.21 -10.17 6.21
C MET A 61 8.61 -8.76 5.99
N ASN A 62 7.35 -8.69 5.54
CA ASN A 62 6.71 -7.44 5.15
C ASN A 62 5.67 -6.91 6.17
N LYS A 63 5.65 -7.41 7.42
CA LYS A 63 4.60 -7.09 8.42
C LYS A 63 4.18 -5.61 8.47
N LYS A 64 5.12 -4.67 8.42
CA LYS A 64 4.83 -3.22 8.47
C LYS A 64 4.07 -2.70 7.24
N LYS A 65 4.35 -3.25 6.06
CA LYS A 65 3.63 -2.94 4.81
C LYS A 65 2.29 -3.66 4.80
N VAL A 66 2.28 -4.92 5.22
CA VAL A 66 1.06 -5.75 5.21
C VAL A 66 -0.02 -5.20 6.15
N LEU A 67 0.35 -4.75 7.35
CA LEU A 67 -0.57 -4.13 8.31
C LEU A 67 -1.25 -2.85 7.80
N LYS A 68 -0.66 -2.18 6.81
CA LYS A 68 -1.26 -1.00 6.19
C LYS A 68 -2.16 -1.38 5.00
N GLN A 69 -1.77 -2.41 4.25
CA GLN A 69 -2.42 -2.87 3.01
C GLN A 69 -3.38 -4.06 3.20
N LEU A 70 -3.98 -4.18 4.39
CA LEU A 70 -4.64 -5.38 4.93
C LEU A 70 -5.64 -6.12 4.01
N PRO A 71 -6.41 -5.49 3.09
CA PRO A 71 -7.29 -6.26 2.21
C PRO A 71 -6.56 -6.89 1.01
N SER A 72 -5.48 -6.30 0.49
CA SER A 72 -4.87 -6.77 -0.77
C SER A 72 -3.90 -7.93 -0.58
N GLN A 73 -3.22 -7.99 0.57
CA GLN A 73 -2.16 -8.99 0.80
C GLN A 73 -2.67 -10.33 1.34
N SER A 74 -3.94 -10.41 1.76
CA SER A 74 -4.58 -11.68 2.16
C SER A 74 -4.78 -12.62 0.97
N VAL A 75 -4.87 -12.08 -0.25
CA VAL A 75 -5.12 -12.82 -1.49
C VAL A 75 -4.12 -13.97 -1.68
N PHE A 76 -2.82 -13.75 -1.43
CA PHE A 76 -1.81 -14.81 -1.60
C PHE A 76 -2.03 -15.99 -0.68
N ALA A 77 -2.28 -15.72 0.61
CA ALA A 77 -2.55 -16.76 1.59
C ALA A 77 -3.85 -17.50 1.29
N THR A 78 -4.91 -16.77 0.95
CA THR A 78 -6.21 -17.34 0.57
C THR A 78 -6.09 -18.25 -0.64
N VAL A 79 -5.42 -17.82 -1.70
CA VAL A 79 -5.24 -18.63 -2.91
C VAL A 79 -4.38 -19.86 -2.64
N SER A 80 -3.31 -19.74 -1.84
CA SER A 80 -2.49 -20.91 -1.47
C SER A 80 -3.27 -21.94 -0.67
N ILE A 81 -4.11 -21.51 0.28
CA ILE A 81 -4.98 -22.41 1.06
C ILE A 81 -6.03 -23.06 0.16
N LEU A 82 -6.71 -22.29 -0.69
CA LEU A 82 -7.71 -22.81 -1.62
C LEU A 82 -7.10 -23.81 -2.61
N TYR A 83 -5.92 -23.50 -3.15
CA TYR A 83 -5.17 -24.42 -4.00
C TYR A 83 -4.85 -25.73 -3.26
N PHE A 84 -4.33 -25.65 -2.03
CA PHE A 84 -4.02 -26.83 -1.24
C PHE A 84 -5.28 -27.69 -0.98
N MET A 85 -6.40 -27.05 -0.61
CA MET A 85 -7.67 -27.77 -0.44
C MET A 85 -8.17 -28.39 -1.74
N ALA A 86 -8.03 -27.71 -2.88
CA ALA A 86 -8.40 -28.25 -4.19
C ALA A 86 -7.54 -29.46 -4.57
N VAL A 87 -6.23 -29.44 -4.30
CA VAL A 87 -5.33 -30.58 -4.51
C VAL A 87 -5.74 -31.77 -3.64
N VAL A 88 -6.01 -31.56 -2.34
CA VAL A 88 -6.51 -32.61 -1.45
C VAL A 88 -7.84 -33.17 -1.95
N GLY A 89 -8.77 -32.30 -2.37
CA GLY A 89 -10.03 -32.69 -2.97
C GLY A 89 -9.86 -33.53 -4.23
N LEU A 90 -8.96 -33.14 -5.15
CA LEU A 90 -8.64 -33.91 -6.35
C LEU A 90 -8.05 -35.29 -6.02
N ILE A 91 -7.17 -35.37 -5.02
CA ILE A 91 -6.61 -36.65 -4.56
C ILE A 91 -7.75 -37.56 -4.09
N LEU A 92 -8.65 -37.07 -3.24
CA LEU A 92 -9.74 -37.86 -2.71
C LEU A 92 -10.76 -38.26 -3.79
N VAL A 93 -11.20 -37.32 -4.61
CA VAL A 93 -12.28 -37.54 -5.58
C VAL A 93 -11.78 -38.27 -6.82
N VAL A 94 -10.73 -37.78 -7.48
CA VAL A 94 -10.29 -38.33 -8.78
C VAL A 94 -9.58 -39.67 -8.59
N SER A 95 -8.81 -39.82 -7.51
CA SER A 95 -8.09 -41.06 -7.25
C SER A 95 -8.99 -42.18 -6.72
N LEU A 96 -9.88 -41.89 -5.75
CA LEU A 96 -10.70 -42.95 -5.12
C LEU A 96 -12.02 -43.20 -5.85
N VAL A 97 -12.69 -42.16 -6.34
CA VAL A 97 -14.06 -42.28 -6.91
C VAL A 97 -14.01 -42.61 -8.39
N PHE A 98 -13.26 -41.83 -9.17
CA PHE A 98 -13.29 -41.93 -10.63
C PHE A 98 -12.28 -42.94 -11.21
N ARG A 99 -11.30 -43.39 -10.42
CA ARG A 99 -10.21 -44.29 -10.85
C ARG A 99 -9.62 -43.89 -12.22
N ALA A 100 -9.39 -42.58 -12.38
CA ALA A 100 -8.92 -42.03 -13.64
C ALA A 100 -7.55 -42.61 -14.02
N SER A 101 -7.23 -42.61 -15.33
CA SER A 101 -5.87 -42.92 -15.78
C SER A 101 -4.87 -41.91 -15.21
N THR A 102 -3.61 -42.34 -15.03
CA THR A 102 -2.54 -41.50 -14.49
C THR A 102 -2.36 -40.20 -15.29
N SER A 103 -2.55 -40.23 -16.62
CA SER A 103 -2.50 -39.04 -17.47
C SER A 103 -3.63 -38.05 -17.15
N ASN A 104 -4.87 -38.51 -17.05
CA ASN A 104 -6.01 -37.65 -16.71
C ASN A 104 -5.88 -37.09 -15.30
N TYR A 105 -5.38 -37.91 -14.36
CA TYR A 105 -5.07 -37.47 -13.01
C TYR A 105 -4.06 -36.32 -12.98
N LEU A 106 -2.96 -36.46 -13.73
CA LEU A 106 -1.94 -35.42 -13.87
C LEU A 106 -2.50 -34.15 -14.52
N TYR A 107 -3.27 -34.27 -15.60
CA TYR A 107 -3.86 -33.11 -16.28
C TYR A 107 -4.83 -32.33 -15.38
N SER A 108 -5.61 -33.02 -14.55
CA SER A 108 -6.48 -32.36 -13.57
C SER A 108 -5.70 -31.53 -12.56
N HIS A 109 -4.59 -32.06 -12.04
CA HIS A 109 -3.69 -31.32 -11.13
C HIS A 109 -3.02 -30.13 -11.82
N LEU A 110 -2.54 -30.32 -13.05
CA LEU A 110 -1.96 -29.23 -13.85
C LEU A 110 -2.97 -28.12 -14.14
N ALA A 111 -4.23 -28.46 -14.42
CA ALA A 111 -5.29 -27.48 -14.64
C ALA A 111 -5.56 -26.64 -13.37
N VAL A 112 -5.62 -27.27 -12.20
CA VAL A 112 -5.79 -26.56 -10.92
C VAL A 112 -4.58 -25.68 -10.60
N LEU A 113 -3.36 -26.17 -10.83
CA LEU A 113 -2.14 -25.39 -10.66
C LEU A 113 -2.10 -24.18 -11.58
N LEU A 114 -2.47 -24.35 -12.86
CA LEU A 114 -2.52 -23.26 -13.83
C LEU A 114 -3.54 -22.19 -13.42
N LEU A 115 -4.73 -22.60 -12.98
CA LEU A 115 -5.77 -21.68 -12.51
C LEU A 115 -5.30 -20.92 -11.26
N ALA A 116 -4.67 -21.61 -10.30
CA ALA A 116 -4.09 -20.97 -9.12
C ALA A 116 -3.01 -19.95 -9.50
N ALA A 117 -2.14 -20.28 -10.46
CA ALA A 117 -1.08 -19.39 -10.95
C ALA A 117 -1.64 -18.12 -11.61
N ILE A 118 -2.72 -18.25 -12.40
CA ILE A 118 -3.42 -17.10 -13.00
C ILE A 118 -3.97 -16.18 -11.91
N VAL A 119 -4.69 -16.73 -10.92
CA VAL A 119 -5.27 -15.95 -9.82
C VAL A 119 -4.17 -15.29 -8.99
N TRP A 120 -3.06 -15.99 -8.71
CA TRP A 120 -1.90 -15.41 -8.04
C TRP A 120 -1.29 -14.24 -8.80
N THR A 121 -1.16 -14.37 -10.13
CA THR A 121 -0.59 -13.34 -10.99
C THR A 121 -1.48 -12.09 -10.97
N ILE A 122 -2.79 -12.26 -11.15
CA ILE A 122 -3.75 -11.16 -11.10
C ILE A 122 -3.72 -10.48 -9.72
N GLY A 123 -3.75 -11.27 -8.64
CA GLY A 123 -3.67 -10.76 -7.27
C GLY A 123 -2.38 -9.97 -7.00
N TYR A 124 -1.24 -10.42 -7.54
CA TYR A 124 0.03 -9.71 -7.46
C TYR A 124 -0.01 -8.35 -8.16
N TRP A 125 -0.48 -8.32 -9.40
CA TRP A 125 -0.59 -7.06 -10.16
C TRP A 125 -1.55 -6.08 -9.48
N PHE A 126 -2.69 -6.57 -9.01
CA PHE A 126 -3.66 -5.74 -8.28
C PHE A 126 -3.08 -5.18 -6.99
N SER A 127 -2.40 -6.01 -6.17
CA SER A 127 -1.77 -5.55 -4.93
C SER A 127 -0.65 -4.54 -5.19
N LYS A 128 0.15 -4.72 -6.24
CA LYS A 128 1.17 -3.77 -6.64
C LYS A 128 0.57 -2.43 -7.05
N TYR A 129 -0.45 -2.45 -7.90
CA TYR A 129 -1.14 -1.25 -8.38
C TYR A 129 -1.81 -0.48 -7.22
N ALA A 130 -2.59 -1.19 -6.40
CA ALA A 130 -3.23 -0.58 -5.23
C ALA A 130 -2.19 -0.01 -4.24
N GLY A 131 -1.06 -0.70 -4.08
CA GLY A 131 0.05 -0.23 -3.23
C GLY A 131 0.71 1.05 -3.75
N GLN A 132 0.85 1.20 -5.07
CA GLN A 132 1.38 2.42 -5.70
C GLN A 132 0.41 3.60 -5.49
N GLN A 133 -0.88 3.39 -5.75
CA GLN A 133 -1.90 4.43 -5.51
C GLN A 133 -1.96 4.87 -4.04
N GLU A 134 -1.86 3.94 -3.10
CA GLU A 134 -1.84 4.28 -1.68
C GLU A 134 -0.56 5.05 -1.30
N GLU A 135 0.60 4.69 -1.87
CA GLU A 135 1.85 5.39 -1.64
C GLU A 135 1.81 6.83 -2.17
N GLU A 136 1.31 7.02 -3.41
CA GLU A 136 1.09 8.32 -4.04
C GLU A 136 0.13 9.19 -3.20
N ALA A 137 -1.06 8.68 -2.86
CA ALA A 137 -2.01 9.39 -2.02
C ALA A 137 -1.41 9.73 -0.64
N SER A 138 -0.62 8.82 -0.06
CA SER A 138 0.06 9.09 1.22
C SER A 138 1.14 10.17 1.09
N SER A 139 1.82 10.25 -0.05
CA SER A 139 2.83 11.28 -0.32
C SER A 139 2.20 12.66 -0.45
N GLN A 140 1.08 12.77 -1.18
CA GLN A 140 0.34 14.01 -1.35
C GLN A 140 -0.28 14.49 -0.03
N ARG A 141 -0.83 13.57 0.79
CA ARG A 141 -1.26 13.91 2.17
C ARG A 141 -0.14 14.52 3.01
N ARG A 142 1.09 14.01 2.90
CA ARG A 142 2.24 14.57 3.62
C ARG A 142 2.61 15.96 3.13
N VAL A 143 2.45 16.24 1.84
CA VAL A 143 2.69 17.57 1.26
C VAL A 143 1.68 18.57 1.84
N LEU A 144 0.38 18.27 1.80
CA LEU A 144 -0.65 19.13 2.40
C LEU A 144 -0.44 19.33 3.91
N GLN A 145 -0.08 18.28 4.65
CA GLN A 145 0.26 18.40 6.07
C GLN A 145 1.44 19.34 6.32
N ARG A 146 2.45 19.34 5.44
CA ARG A 146 3.58 20.28 5.54
C ARG A 146 3.15 21.71 5.26
N MET A 147 2.26 21.92 4.27
CA MET A 147 1.70 23.24 3.98
C MET A 147 0.92 23.78 5.19
N ASP A 148 0.05 22.94 5.77
CA ASP A 148 -0.75 23.27 6.97
C ASP A 148 0.15 23.65 8.16
N ILE A 149 1.18 22.83 8.46
CA ILE A 149 2.13 23.13 9.54
C ILE A 149 2.88 24.44 9.27
N LYS A 150 3.33 24.69 8.03
CA LYS A 150 4.02 25.94 7.69
C LYS A 150 3.11 27.15 7.88
N LEU A 151 1.88 27.10 7.37
CA LEU A 151 0.91 28.20 7.51
C LEU A 151 0.56 28.46 8.98
N ALA A 152 0.37 27.41 9.80
CA ALA A 152 0.13 27.55 11.23
C ALA A 152 1.28 28.27 11.96
N VAL A 153 2.53 27.95 11.59
CA VAL A 153 3.73 28.61 12.14
C VAL A 153 3.76 30.09 11.75
N LEU A 154 3.50 30.40 10.47
CA LEU A 154 3.48 31.78 9.97
C LEU A 154 2.36 32.61 10.60
N GLN A 155 1.16 32.03 10.73
CA GLN A 155 0.04 32.64 11.44
C GLN A 155 0.42 32.97 12.89
N GLN A 156 1.06 32.02 13.60
CA GLN A 156 1.48 32.23 14.98
C GLN A 156 2.56 33.31 15.11
N GLN A 157 3.49 33.41 14.15
CA GLN A 157 4.49 34.46 14.13
C GLN A 157 3.85 35.85 13.95
N MET A 158 2.90 35.97 13.02
CA MET A 158 2.19 37.21 12.75
C MET A 158 1.32 37.65 13.94
N ALA A 159 0.57 36.73 14.55
CA ALA A 159 -0.27 37.02 15.72
C ALA A 159 0.50 37.43 16.98
N ARG A 160 1.83 37.22 17.02
CA ARG A 160 2.68 37.69 18.12
C ARG A 160 3.18 39.12 17.92
N ALA A 161 3.08 39.67 16.70
CA ALA A 161 3.43 41.05 16.45
C ALA A 161 2.33 41.96 17.02
N ALA A 162 2.71 42.94 17.85
CA ALA A 162 1.78 43.90 18.43
C ALA A 162 1.46 45.02 17.41
N ASP A 163 0.94 44.64 16.24
CA ASP A 163 0.64 45.52 15.12
C ASP A 163 -0.69 45.13 14.47
N GLU A 164 -1.54 46.12 14.17
CA GLU A 164 -2.89 45.88 13.64
C GLU A 164 -2.87 45.28 12.22
N GLU A 165 -1.90 45.69 11.39
CA GLU A 165 -1.72 45.12 10.05
C GLU A 165 -1.26 43.66 10.13
N ALA A 166 -0.42 43.33 11.12
CA ALA A 166 0.00 41.95 11.38
C ALA A 166 -1.18 41.04 11.76
N ASP A 167 -2.12 41.54 12.56
CA ASP A 167 -3.34 40.81 12.94
C ASP A 167 -4.25 40.55 11.73
N LEU A 168 -4.37 41.52 10.81
CA LEU A 168 -5.11 41.35 9.57
C LEU A 168 -4.48 40.27 8.67
N LEU A 169 -3.16 40.33 8.48
CA LEU A 169 -2.41 39.33 7.72
C LEU A 169 -2.48 37.94 8.36
N ALA A 170 -2.47 37.84 9.69
CA ALA A 170 -2.65 36.56 10.40
C ALA A 170 -4.02 35.92 10.09
N ARG A 171 -5.08 36.73 9.93
CA ARG A 171 -6.41 36.23 9.51
C ARG A 171 -6.43 35.77 8.07
N GLU A 172 -5.74 36.46 7.17
CA GLU A 172 -5.60 36.04 5.76
C GLU A 172 -4.85 34.71 5.66
N ILE A 173 -3.73 34.55 6.39
CA ILE A 173 -3.00 33.27 6.48
C ILE A 173 -3.90 32.17 7.05
N SER A 174 -4.73 32.48 8.04
CA SER A 174 -5.69 31.52 8.61
C SER A 174 -6.71 31.03 7.57
N ARG A 175 -7.21 31.92 6.71
CA ARG A 175 -8.14 31.54 5.62
C ARG A 175 -7.45 30.65 4.58
N LEU A 176 -6.21 30.99 4.24
CA LEU A 176 -5.39 30.18 3.34
C LEU A 176 -5.12 28.79 3.95
N GLN A 177 -4.85 28.71 5.25
CA GLN A 177 -4.69 27.45 5.97
C GLN A 177 -5.97 26.59 5.93
N GLU A 178 -7.14 27.20 6.13
CA GLU A 178 -8.42 26.48 5.98
C GLU A 178 -8.57 25.90 4.57
N LYS A 179 -8.26 26.68 3.52
CA LYS A 179 -8.29 26.18 2.14
C LYS A 179 -7.38 24.95 1.94
N VAL A 180 -6.16 24.98 2.47
CA VAL A 180 -5.23 23.83 2.43
C VAL A 180 -5.80 22.62 3.18
N LYS A 181 -6.35 22.84 4.38
CA LYS A 181 -6.91 21.78 5.23
C LYS A 181 -8.11 21.08 4.60
N TYR A 182 -8.91 21.80 3.82
CA TYR A 182 -10.08 21.27 3.12
C TYR A 182 -9.81 20.88 1.67
N SER A 183 -8.57 20.99 1.18
CA SER A 183 -8.20 20.55 -0.17
C SER A 183 -8.09 19.02 -0.25
N ASP A 184 -8.50 18.44 -1.37
CA ASP A 184 -8.43 16.99 -1.56
C ASP A 184 -6.94 16.56 -1.66
N PRO A 185 -6.52 15.56 -0.86
CA PRO A 185 -5.18 15.01 -0.96
C PRO A 185 -4.93 14.14 -2.19
N ILE A 186 -5.95 13.67 -2.90
CA ILE A 186 -5.76 12.85 -4.10
C ILE A 186 -5.64 13.79 -5.28
N VAL A 187 -4.54 13.75 -6.01
CA VAL A 187 -4.32 14.62 -7.17
C VAL A 187 -3.71 13.80 -8.31
N ALA A 188 -4.05 14.14 -9.55
CA ALA A 188 -3.40 13.55 -10.71
C ALA A 188 -1.90 13.90 -10.78
N GLU A 189 -1.14 13.04 -11.45
CA GLU A 189 0.33 13.09 -11.53
C GLU A 189 0.86 14.38 -12.19
N ASP A 190 0.04 15.06 -12.97
CA ASP A 190 0.35 16.33 -13.64
C ASP A 190 0.40 17.54 -12.69
N LEU A 191 -0.20 17.42 -11.51
CA LEU A 191 -0.30 18.51 -10.53
C LEU A 191 0.82 18.51 -9.48
N TYR A 192 1.80 17.61 -9.58
CA TYR A 192 3.01 17.65 -8.73
C TYR A 192 3.80 18.96 -8.88
N ASN A 193 3.80 19.55 -10.08
CA ASN A 193 4.48 20.83 -10.33
C ASN A 193 3.78 21.98 -9.60
N THR A 194 2.45 21.96 -9.54
CA THR A 194 1.63 22.92 -8.79
C THR A 194 1.92 22.83 -7.29
N ASP A 195 1.94 21.62 -6.72
CA ASP A 195 2.28 21.43 -5.30
C ASP A 195 3.70 21.93 -4.96
N TYR A 196 4.65 21.77 -5.88
CA TYR A 196 6.01 22.30 -5.73
C TYR A 196 6.03 23.84 -5.77
N LEU A 197 5.30 24.44 -6.73
CA LEU A 197 5.20 25.90 -6.86
C LEU A 197 4.57 26.53 -5.60
N ILE A 198 3.50 25.93 -5.07
CA ILE A 198 2.88 26.38 -3.81
C ILE A 198 3.89 26.33 -2.65
N MET A 199 4.71 25.27 -2.58
CA MET A 199 5.75 25.17 -1.54
C MET A 199 6.83 26.23 -1.67
N GLU A 200 7.23 26.58 -2.90
CA GLU A 200 8.17 27.67 -3.17
C GLU A 200 7.57 29.02 -2.74
N GLN A 201 6.31 29.28 -3.11
CA GLN A 201 5.58 30.48 -2.71
C GLN A 201 5.39 30.57 -1.18
N LEU A 202 5.15 29.45 -0.49
CA LEU A 202 5.12 29.42 0.98
C LEU A 202 6.46 29.77 1.61
N GLN A 203 7.57 29.39 0.97
CA GLN A 203 8.91 29.79 1.41
C GLN A 203 9.19 31.26 1.13
N GLU A 204 8.68 31.81 0.03
CA GLU A 204 8.70 33.26 -0.24
C GLU A 204 7.86 34.02 0.80
N LEU A 205 6.66 33.54 1.12
CA LEU A 205 5.78 34.10 2.14
C LEU A 205 6.47 34.17 3.50
N GLU A 206 7.15 33.09 3.89
CA GLU A 206 7.96 33.02 5.12
C GLU A 206 9.05 34.10 5.14
N GLN A 207 9.75 34.32 4.03
CA GLN A 207 10.77 35.37 3.92
C GLN A 207 10.17 36.78 3.98
N CYS A 208 9.03 37.01 3.34
CA CYS A 208 8.32 38.29 3.39
C CYS A 208 7.85 38.61 4.82
N ILE A 209 7.29 37.62 5.53
CA ILE A 209 6.88 37.75 6.93
C ILE A 209 8.09 38.04 7.82
N ALA A 210 9.21 37.32 7.64
CA ALA A 210 10.41 37.56 8.42
C ALA A 210 10.98 38.98 8.24
N LYS A 211 10.91 39.54 7.02
CA LYS A 211 11.30 40.93 6.73
C LYS A 211 10.34 41.93 7.38
N PHE A 212 9.04 41.70 7.23
CA PHE A 212 7.99 42.54 7.82
C PHE A 212 8.12 42.63 9.35
N LEU A 213 8.37 41.51 10.02
CA LEU A 213 8.52 41.46 11.48
C LEU A 213 9.78 42.19 11.99
N GLN A 214 10.82 42.36 11.16
CA GLN A 214 12.02 43.11 11.53
C GLN A 214 11.84 44.62 11.42
N ALA A 215 11.16 45.09 10.38
CA ALA A 215 10.91 46.50 10.14
C ALA A 215 9.62 46.68 9.31
N PRO A 216 8.46 46.82 9.96
CA PRO A 216 7.17 46.89 9.26
C PRO A 216 7.12 48.06 8.28
N ARG A 217 6.83 47.76 7.01
CA ARG A 217 6.57 48.75 5.95
C ARG A 217 5.29 48.40 5.21
N ALA A 218 4.55 49.42 4.77
CA ALA A 218 3.33 49.21 3.98
C ALA A 218 3.58 48.42 2.68
N SER A 219 4.76 48.59 2.06
CA SER A 219 5.17 47.80 0.88
C SER A 219 5.22 46.31 1.17
N ASP A 220 5.67 45.93 2.37
CA ASP A 220 5.93 44.55 2.72
C ASP A 220 4.61 43.82 3.00
N ALA A 221 3.65 44.50 3.64
CA ALA A 221 2.29 44.00 3.79
C ALA A 221 1.62 43.72 2.44
N SER A 222 1.78 44.62 1.46
CA SER A 222 1.25 44.42 0.11
C SER A 222 1.89 43.23 -0.62
N GLN A 223 3.18 43.00 -0.41
CA GLN A 223 3.89 41.84 -0.97
C GLN A 223 3.41 40.54 -0.34
N ILE A 224 3.21 40.51 0.99
CA ILE A 224 2.64 39.35 1.69
C ILE A 224 1.26 39.01 1.11
N ARG A 225 0.37 40.00 0.95
CA ARG A 225 -0.96 39.81 0.35
C ARG A 225 -0.87 39.26 -1.08
N HIS A 226 0.07 39.78 -1.88
CA HIS A 226 0.28 39.30 -3.24
C HIS A 226 0.69 37.82 -3.26
N VAL A 227 1.61 37.40 -2.39
CA VAL A 227 2.03 35.99 -2.29
C VAL A 227 0.90 35.11 -1.78
N ILE A 228 0.11 35.56 -0.80
CA ILE A 228 -1.10 34.85 -0.34
C ILE A 228 -2.06 34.65 -1.52
N GLY A 229 -2.36 35.70 -2.29
CA GLY A 229 -3.22 35.61 -3.47
C GLY A 229 -2.71 34.62 -4.52
N ALA A 230 -1.41 34.65 -4.82
CA ALA A 230 -0.81 33.71 -5.76
C ALA A 230 -0.93 32.24 -5.31
N ILE A 231 -0.77 31.97 -4.00
CA ILE A 231 -0.98 30.63 -3.45
C ILE A 231 -2.46 30.23 -3.52
N GLU A 232 -3.38 31.16 -3.23
CA GLU A 232 -4.82 30.90 -3.31
C GLU A 232 -5.26 30.56 -4.74
N ASP A 233 -4.78 31.30 -5.74
CA ASP A 233 -5.07 31.06 -7.15
C ASP A 233 -4.56 29.68 -7.59
N GLU A 234 -3.35 29.32 -7.18
CA GLU A 234 -2.73 28.04 -7.53
C GLU A 234 -3.44 26.85 -6.83
N LEU A 235 -3.87 27.03 -5.57
CA LEU A 235 -4.71 26.06 -4.86
C LEU A 235 -6.08 25.89 -5.51
N GLU A 236 -6.69 26.98 -6.00
CA GLU A 236 -7.97 26.91 -6.69
C GLU A 236 -7.83 26.20 -8.04
N LEU A 237 -6.77 26.50 -8.80
CA LEU A 237 -6.44 25.79 -10.04
C LEU A 237 -6.29 24.29 -9.78
N ARG A 238 -5.50 23.93 -8.77
CA ARG A 238 -5.32 22.53 -8.33
C ARG A 238 -6.64 21.85 -8.04
N ASN A 239 -7.51 22.49 -7.25
CA ASN A 239 -8.79 21.92 -6.85
C ASN A 239 -9.77 21.80 -8.03
N ARG A 240 -9.76 22.75 -8.98
CA ARG A 240 -10.59 22.67 -10.20
C ARG A 240 -10.12 21.55 -11.14
N SER A 241 -8.82 21.43 -11.36
CA SER A 241 -8.25 20.38 -12.21
C SER A 241 -8.56 18.99 -11.67
N ASN A 242 -8.59 18.84 -10.35
CA ASN A 242 -8.95 17.58 -9.71
C ASN A 242 -10.41 17.16 -9.96
N ILE A 243 -11.35 18.12 -10.00
CA ILE A 243 -12.76 17.85 -10.29
C ILE A 243 -12.98 17.35 -11.73
N GLN A 244 -12.13 17.74 -12.69
CA GLN A 244 -12.30 17.35 -14.10
C GLN A 244 -11.82 15.93 -14.41
N ILE A 245 -11.04 15.32 -13.52
CA ILE A 245 -10.45 13.99 -13.70
C ILE A 245 -11.33 12.88 -13.09
N HIS A 246 -12.32 13.26 -12.27
CA HIS A 246 -13.30 12.39 -11.63
C HIS A 246 -14.67 12.46 -12.30
#